data_AF-A0A8C3DW97-F1
#
_entry.id   AF-A0A8C3DW97-F1
#
_cell.length_a   1.000
_cell.length_b   1.000
_cell.length_c   1.000
_cell.angle_alpha   90.00
_cell.angle_beta   90.00
_cell.angle_gamma   90.00
#
_symmetry.space_group_name_H-M   'P 1'
#
loop_
_entity.id
_entity.type
_entity.pdbx_description
1 polymer ?
#
loop_
_entity_poly.entity_id
_entity_poly.type
_entity_poly.pdbx_seq_one_letter_code
_entity_poly.pdbx_strand_id
1 'polypeptide(L)'
;MAAKDPSTHISVQVRVPVWWRRATSPRPGPRAAPGESRLCLSPLPGPPDKAPRAGAPPLAAPLTFRPPPAAGESVTVSCEALSGLPELTLLYWLENGSFVESLHPDGAVREGTALEGSGLTLHRDLHFSSFNTQHLHTNFTCVVLSPLGVDTREVRWPFPALAPVTGKSAGLG
;
A
#
# COMPACT_ATOMS: atom_id res chain seq x y z
N MET A 1 24.33 39.73 16.03
CA MET A 1 24.42 38.91 14.79
C MET A 1 24.60 37.46 15.25
N ALA A 2 23.51 36.69 15.32
CA ALA A 2 23.57 35.29 15.72
C ALA A 2 23.57 34.43 14.46
N ALA A 3 24.61 33.64 14.29
CA ALA A 3 24.79 32.73 13.16
C ALA A 3 23.72 31.63 13.20
N LYS A 4 23.07 31.42 12.06
CA LYS A 4 22.06 30.38 11.85
C LYS A 4 22.80 29.07 11.57
N ASP A 5 22.63 28.10 12.47
CA ASP A 5 23.18 26.75 12.37
C ASP A 5 22.82 26.11 11.02
N PRO A 6 23.79 25.54 10.26
CA PRO A 6 23.50 24.92 8.98
C PRO A 6 22.79 23.58 9.18
N SER A 7 21.59 23.49 8.61
CA SER A 7 20.71 22.32 8.60
C SER A 7 21.46 21.07 8.12
N THR A 8 21.72 20.15 9.04
CA THR A 8 22.31 18.83 8.77
C THR A 8 21.31 17.99 7.97
N HIS A 9 21.55 17.82 6.67
CA HIS A 9 20.73 16.94 5.83
C HIS A 9 21.16 15.48 6.09
N ILE A 10 20.33 14.72 6.80
CA ILE A 10 20.56 13.28 7.02
C ILE A 10 19.97 12.53 5.82
N SER A 11 20.81 12.09 4.90
CA SER A 11 20.40 11.22 3.80
C SER A 11 20.35 9.77 4.27
N VAL A 12 19.14 9.26 4.54
CA VAL A 12 18.92 7.83 4.80
C VAL A 12 18.89 7.09 3.46
N GLN A 13 19.97 6.36 3.14
CA GLN A 13 19.97 5.47 1.98
C GLN A 13 19.35 4.12 2.33
N VAL A 14 18.11 3.89 1.91
CA VAL A 14 17.47 2.58 2.01
C VAL A 14 17.96 1.69 0.87
N ARG A 15 18.89 0.77 1.17
CA ARG A 15 19.36 -0.24 0.21
C ARG A 15 18.39 -1.42 0.20
N VAL A 16 17.64 -1.60 -0.89
CA VAL A 16 16.78 -2.77 -1.10
C VAL A 16 17.66 -3.95 -1.56
N PRO A 17 17.77 -5.06 -0.80
CA PRO A 17 18.68 -6.15 -1.15
C PRO A 17 18.13 -7.05 -2.27
N VAL A 18 19.05 -7.61 -3.07
CA VAL A 18 18.79 -8.24 -4.38
C VAL A 18 17.97 -9.55 -4.34
N TRP A 19 17.58 -10.05 -3.17
CA TRP A 19 16.74 -11.26 -2.99
C TRP A 19 15.21 -11.01 -3.00
N TRP A 20 14.79 -9.76 -3.22
CA TRP A 20 13.42 -9.26 -3.49
C TRP A 20 12.67 -9.73 -4.75
N ARG A 21 13.24 -10.56 -5.64
CA ARG A 21 12.44 -11.16 -6.74
C ARG A 21 11.65 -12.34 -6.21
N ARG A 22 10.31 -12.21 -6.18
CA ARG A 22 9.34 -13.25 -5.80
C ARG A 22 9.77 -14.64 -6.27
N ALA A 23 9.99 -15.55 -5.33
CA ALA A 23 9.98 -16.98 -5.59
C ALA A 23 8.53 -17.43 -5.79
N THR A 24 8.03 -17.39 -7.03
CA THR A 24 6.82 -18.13 -7.39
C THR A 24 7.17 -19.61 -7.53
N SER A 25 7.14 -20.34 -6.41
CA SER A 25 7.14 -21.81 -6.46
C SER A 25 5.70 -22.31 -6.54
N PRO A 26 5.31 -23.05 -7.59
CA PRO A 26 4.07 -23.82 -7.53
C PRO A 26 4.30 -25.01 -6.60
N ARG A 27 3.48 -25.16 -5.56
CA ARG A 27 3.43 -26.42 -4.79
C ARG A 27 2.76 -27.49 -5.66
N PRO A 28 3.24 -28.74 -5.70
CA PRO A 28 2.49 -29.86 -6.26
C PRO A 28 1.30 -30.17 -5.35
N GLY A 29 0.12 -30.37 -5.93
CA GLY A 29 -1.09 -30.76 -5.21
C GLY A 29 -0.97 -32.16 -4.58
N PRO A 30 -1.66 -32.43 -3.46
CA PRO A 30 -1.60 -33.73 -2.82
C PRO A 30 -2.42 -34.77 -3.61
N ARG A 31 -1.84 -35.95 -3.77
CA ARG A 31 -2.45 -37.14 -4.36
C ARG A 31 -3.35 -37.80 -3.31
N ALA A 32 -4.60 -38.07 -3.66
CA ALA A 32 -5.57 -38.75 -2.78
C ALA A 32 -5.23 -40.24 -2.61
N ALA A 33 -5.40 -40.76 -1.39
CA ALA A 33 -5.46 -42.18 -1.08
C ALA A 33 -6.75 -42.48 -0.30
N PRO A 34 -7.42 -43.62 -0.52
CA PRO A 34 -8.70 -43.92 0.13
C PRO A 34 -8.56 -44.83 1.35
N GLY A 35 -9.53 -44.70 2.27
CA GLY A 35 -9.97 -45.75 3.18
C GLY A 35 -9.39 -45.71 4.59
N GLU A 36 -10.18 -45.29 5.59
CA GLU A 36 -10.78 -46.18 6.60
C GLU A 36 -11.56 -45.39 7.69
N SER A 37 -12.40 -46.13 8.39
CA SER A 37 -13.58 -45.68 9.14
C SER A 37 -13.33 -45.10 10.54
N ARG A 38 -14.25 -44.18 10.89
CA ARG A 38 -14.77 -43.82 12.23
C ARG A 38 -13.86 -43.07 13.21
N LEU A 39 -14.26 -41.85 13.55
CA LEU A 39 -15.00 -41.52 14.78
C LEU A 39 -15.42 -40.03 14.68
N CYS A 40 -16.73 -39.74 14.78
CA CYS A 40 -17.23 -38.37 14.76
C CYS A 40 -16.90 -37.68 16.09
N LEU A 41 -15.74 -37.03 16.18
CA LEU A 41 -15.58 -35.91 17.11
C LEU A 41 -16.12 -34.67 16.39
N SER A 42 -17.20 -34.10 16.93
CA SER A 42 -17.71 -32.81 16.49
C SER A 42 -16.58 -31.77 16.54
N PRO A 43 -16.28 -31.06 15.44
CA PRO A 43 -15.29 -30.00 15.48
C PRO A 43 -15.81 -28.91 16.40
N LEU A 44 -15.06 -28.63 17.47
CA LEU A 44 -15.18 -27.38 18.22
C LEU A 44 -15.11 -26.22 17.22
N PRO A 45 -15.91 -25.16 17.37
CA PRO A 45 -15.76 -23.96 16.55
C PRO A 45 -14.32 -23.46 16.72
N GLY A 46 -13.55 -23.49 15.63
CA GLY A 46 -12.21 -22.94 15.62
C GLY A 46 -12.25 -21.46 16.05
N PRO A 47 -11.17 -20.94 16.66
CA PRO A 47 -11.10 -19.54 17.03
C PRO A 47 -11.40 -18.66 15.80
N PRO A 48 -12.14 -17.55 15.96
CA PRO A 48 -12.50 -16.67 14.85
C PRO A 48 -11.24 -16.20 14.14
N ASP A 49 -11.35 -16.12 12.81
CA ASP A 49 -10.27 -15.93 11.87
C ASP A 49 -9.21 -14.89 12.29
N LYS A 50 -7.97 -15.38 12.35
CA LYS A 50 -6.70 -14.68 12.08
C LYS A 50 -6.51 -13.33 12.79
N ALA A 51 -6.23 -13.39 14.09
CA ALA A 51 -5.21 -12.49 14.63
C ALA A 51 -3.90 -12.71 13.82
N PRO A 52 -3.14 -11.65 13.51
CA PRO A 52 -1.80 -11.79 12.93
C PRO A 52 -1.00 -12.78 13.80
N ARG A 53 -0.34 -13.76 13.17
CA ARG A 53 0.53 -14.67 13.93
C ARG A 53 1.58 -13.83 14.64
N ALA A 54 1.77 -14.05 15.93
CA ALA A 54 2.86 -13.45 16.68
C ALA A 54 4.19 -13.70 15.92
N GLY A 55 4.90 -12.61 15.57
CA GLY A 55 6.13 -12.68 14.78
C GLY A 55 5.97 -12.64 13.26
N ALA A 56 4.77 -12.40 12.72
CA ALA A 56 4.59 -12.18 11.28
C ALA A 56 5.05 -10.77 10.85
N PRO A 57 5.60 -10.61 9.62
CA PRO A 57 5.88 -9.29 9.05
C PRO A 57 4.58 -8.48 8.92
N PRO A 58 4.68 -7.15 8.89
CA PRO A 58 3.51 -6.30 8.77
C PRO A 58 2.86 -6.49 7.40
N LEU A 59 1.57 -6.21 7.30
CA LEU A 59 0.81 -6.36 6.06
C LEU A 59 -0.04 -5.12 5.82
N ALA A 60 0.21 -4.40 4.72
CA ALA A 60 -0.65 -3.30 4.29
C ALA A 60 -1.80 -3.77 3.39
N ALA A 61 -2.95 -3.12 3.54
CA ALA A 61 -4.13 -3.32 2.72
C ALA A 61 -3.88 -2.92 1.25
N PRO A 62 -4.58 -3.55 0.27
CA PRO A 62 -4.50 -3.12 -1.12
C PRO A 62 -5.00 -1.68 -1.32
N LEU A 63 -4.24 -0.88 -2.05
CA LEU A 63 -4.55 0.52 -2.36
C LEU A 63 -5.09 0.65 -3.79
N THR A 64 -6.32 0.19 -4.02
CA THR A 64 -6.95 0.25 -5.36
C THR A 64 -8.16 1.16 -5.33
N PHE A 65 -8.17 2.15 -6.22
CA PHE A 65 -9.27 3.11 -6.34
C PHE A 65 -10.12 2.78 -7.56
N ARG A 66 -11.45 2.91 -7.46
CA ARG A 66 -12.34 2.82 -8.62
C ARG A 66 -13.66 3.52 -8.30
N PRO A 67 -14.07 4.55 -9.06
CA PRO A 67 -13.40 5.18 -10.21
C PRO A 67 -12.13 5.97 -9.83
N PRO A 68 -11.28 6.40 -10.80
CA PRO A 68 -10.18 7.30 -10.49
C PRO A 68 -10.72 8.68 -10.08
N PRO A 69 -10.03 9.43 -9.22
CA PRO A 69 -10.47 10.76 -8.82
C PRO A 69 -10.54 11.75 -9.99
N ALA A 70 -11.40 12.74 -9.89
CA ALA A 70 -11.50 13.78 -10.92
C ALA A 70 -10.32 14.76 -10.82
N ALA A 71 -9.92 15.33 -11.96
CA ALA A 71 -8.93 16.39 -11.97
C ALA A 71 -9.45 17.62 -11.21
N GLY A 72 -8.62 18.20 -10.34
CA GLY A 72 -8.96 19.31 -9.46
C GLY A 72 -9.51 18.90 -8.09
N GLU A 73 -9.88 17.63 -7.89
CA GLU A 73 -10.47 17.14 -6.64
C GLU A 73 -9.42 16.98 -5.52
N SER A 74 -9.81 17.23 -4.27
CA SER A 74 -8.96 16.87 -3.13
C SER A 74 -9.24 15.43 -2.73
N VAL A 75 -8.18 14.63 -2.66
CA VAL A 75 -8.27 13.16 -2.50
C VAL A 75 -7.42 12.76 -1.31
N THR A 76 -7.91 11.80 -0.52
CA THR A 76 -7.12 11.17 0.54
C THR A 76 -7.00 9.68 0.27
N VAL A 77 -5.77 9.19 0.33
CA VAL A 77 -5.44 7.77 0.20
C VAL A 77 -4.98 7.27 1.57
N SER A 78 -5.78 6.44 2.23
CA SER A 78 -5.38 5.83 3.51
C SER A 78 -4.62 4.54 3.27
N CYS A 79 -3.40 4.43 3.82
CA CYS A 79 -2.69 3.17 3.92
C CYS A 79 -2.89 2.59 5.31
N GLU A 80 -3.59 1.46 5.39
CA GLU A 80 -3.79 0.70 6.63
C GLU A 80 -2.89 -0.53 6.64
N ALA A 81 -2.23 -0.77 7.77
CA ALA A 81 -1.37 -1.92 7.97
C ALA A 81 -1.64 -2.62 9.30
N LEU A 82 -1.57 -3.96 9.26
CA LEU A 82 -1.61 -4.79 10.46
C LEU A 82 -0.19 -5.15 10.86
N SER A 83 0.18 -4.85 12.11
CA SER A 83 1.47 -5.21 12.68
C SER A 83 1.32 -5.80 14.08
N GLY A 84 2.09 -6.84 14.38
CA GLY A 84 2.18 -7.38 15.74
C GLY A 84 2.99 -6.51 16.70
N LEU A 85 3.65 -5.46 16.21
CA LEU A 85 4.49 -4.52 16.96
C LEU A 85 4.21 -3.08 16.49
N PRO A 86 3.00 -2.53 16.69
CA PRO A 86 2.62 -1.24 16.12
C PRO A 86 3.54 -0.10 16.59
N GLU A 87 3.99 -0.12 17.84
CA GLU A 87 4.86 0.89 18.44
C GLU A 87 6.28 0.90 17.84
N LEU A 88 6.66 -0.20 17.18
CA LEU A 88 7.95 -0.35 16.48
C LEU A 88 7.77 -0.39 14.96
N THR A 89 6.58 -0.07 14.45
CA THR A 89 6.28 -0.11 13.01
C THR A 89 6.10 1.29 12.46
N LEU A 90 6.82 1.60 11.39
CA LEU A 90 6.72 2.87 10.68
C LEU A 90 5.96 2.66 9.37
N LEU A 91 4.93 3.45 9.13
CA LEU A 91 4.31 3.59 7.81
C LEU A 91 4.85 4.85 7.18
N TYR A 92 5.22 4.88 5.91
CA TYR A 92 5.52 6.14 5.22
C TYR A 92 5.22 6.10 3.72
N TRP A 93 5.08 7.28 3.12
CA TRP A 93 4.78 7.43 1.70
C TRP A 93 5.99 7.85 0.86
N LEU A 94 6.09 7.26 -0.33
CA LEU A 94 7.05 7.61 -1.35
C LEU A 94 6.34 7.95 -2.66
N GLU A 95 6.85 8.95 -3.36
CA GLU A 95 6.53 9.26 -4.75
C GLU A 95 7.74 8.97 -5.62
N ASN A 96 7.61 8.01 -6.54
CA ASN A 96 8.70 7.56 -7.42
C ASN A 96 9.99 7.21 -6.66
N GLY A 97 9.85 6.70 -5.42
CA GLY A 97 10.96 6.33 -4.54
C GLY A 97 11.55 7.47 -3.70
N SER A 98 11.01 8.69 -3.79
CA SER A 98 11.43 9.85 -3.00
C SER A 98 10.37 10.22 -1.95
N PHE A 99 10.77 10.87 -0.86
CA PHE A 99 9.84 11.36 0.15
C PHE A 99 8.95 12.48 -0.41
N VAL A 100 7.65 12.40 -0.13
CA VAL A 100 6.63 13.30 -0.67
C VAL A 100 6.92 14.76 -0.29
N GLU A 101 7.34 14.99 0.96
CA GLU A 101 7.64 16.32 1.52
C GLU A 101 8.80 17.00 0.80
N SER A 102 9.71 16.22 0.21
CA SER A 102 10.85 16.74 -0.55
C SER A 102 10.45 17.20 -1.94
N LEU A 103 9.40 16.61 -2.53
CA LEU A 103 8.93 16.92 -3.88
C LEU A 103 7.86 18.01 -3.89
N HIS A 104 7.05 18.12 -2.83
CA HIS A 104 5.92 19.05 -2.73
C HIS A 104 6.08 20.01 -1.55
N PRO A 105 7.07 20.93 -1.59
CA PRO A 105 7.26 21.92 -0.52
C PRO A 105 6.10 22.91 -0.40
N ASP A 106 5.26 23.00 -1.43
CA ASP A 106 4.02 23.78 -1.47
C ASP A 106 2.83 23.06 -0.81
N GLY A 107 2.99 21.77 -0.46
CA GLY A 107 1.95 20.94 0.15
C GLY A 107 0.88 20.47 -0.83
N ALA A 108 1.17 20.44 -2.14
CA ALA A 108 0.25 19.89 -3.14
C ALA A 108 -0.10 18.42 -2.86
N VAL A 109 0.91 17.65 -2.46
CA VAL A 109 0.76 16.30 -1.91
C VAL A 109 1.46 16.26 -0.56
N ARG A 110 0.81 15.70 0.46
CA ARG A 110 1.37 15.64 1.82
C ARG A 110 1.02 14.35 2.52
N GLU A 111 1.99 13.84 3.28
CA GLU A 111 1.75 12.75 4.21
C GLU A 111 0.99 13.25 5.45
N GLY A 112 -0.03 12.50 5.86
CA GLY A 112 -0.75 12.70 7.10
C GLY A 112 0.03 12.21 8.32
N THR A 113 -0.45 12.52 9.52
CA THR A 113 0.14 11.97 10.75
C THR A 113 -0.10 10.47 10.81
N ALA A 114 0.92 9.70 11.19
CA ALA A 114 0.72 8.28 11.51
C ALA A 114 -0.20 8.16 12.72
N LEU A 115 -1.28 7.40 12.56
CA LEU A 115 -2.24 7.15 13.62
C LEU A 115 -2.23 5.66 13.95
N GLU A 116 -2.11 5.37 15.24
CA GLU A 116 -2.40 4.03 15.76
C GLU A 116 -3.92 3.85 15.71
N GLY A 117 -4.36 2.89 14.91
CA GLY A 117 -5.74 2.42 14.90
C GLY A 117 -6.03 1.57 16.15
N SER A 118 -7.19 0.92 16.18
CA SER A 118 -7.56 0.04 17.31
C SER A 118 -6.65 -1.19 17.38
N GLY A 119 -5.72 -1.21 18.34
CA GLY A 119 -4.89 -2.38 18.67
C GLY A 119 -3.69 -2.55 17.75
N LEU A 120 -3.78 -3.49 16.80
CA LEU A 120 -2.66 -3.91 15.92
C LEU A 120 -2.62 -3.17 14.58
N THR A 121 -3.59 -2.27 14.35
CA THR A 121 -3.74 -1.55 13.09
C THR A 121 -3.02 -0.22 13.18
N LEU A 122 -2.26 0.13 12.15
CA LEU A 122 -1.67 1.44 11.94
C LEU A 122 -2.21 2.00 10.64
N HIS A 123 -2.36 3.32 10.55
CA HIS A 123 -2.65 3.94 9.28
C HIS A 123 -1.91 5.26 9.06
N ARG A 124 -1.71 5.56 7.78
CA ARG A 124 -1.03 6.77 7.32
C ARG A 124 -1.69 7.25 6.04
N ASP A 125 -2.25 8.45 6.09
CA ASP A 125 -2.93 9.04 4.95
C ASP A 125 -1.96 9.76 4.02
N LEU A 126 -2.27 9.78 2.73
CA LEU A 126 -1.64 10.63 1.73
C LEU A 126 -2.71 11.55 1.17
N HIS A 127 -2.54 12.86 1.39
CA HIS A 127 -3.50 13.87 0.99
C HIS A 127 -3.03 14.60 -0.26
N PHE A 128 -3.92 14.71 -1.24
CA PHE A 128 -3.79 15.51 -2.43
C PHE A 128 -4.68 16.74 -2.26
N SER A 129 -4.11 17.94 -2.30
CA SER A 129 -4.91 19.17 -2.27
C SER A 129 -5.65 19.39 -3.59
N SER A 130 -5.00 19.04 -4.71
CA SER A 130 -5.59 19.05 -6.04
C SER A 130 -5.06 17.88 -6.87
N PHE A 131 -5.91 16.93 -7.19
CA PHE A 131 -5.56 15.77 -7.99
C PHE A 131 -5.40 16.15 -9.46
N ASN A 132 -4.33 15.72 -10.13
CA ASN A 132 -4.08 15.97 -11.54
C ASN A 132 -3.92 14.66 -12.32
N THR A 133 -3.97 14.74 -13.65
CA THR A 133 -3.80 13.55 -14.51
C THR A 133 -2.40 12.98 -14.45
N GLN A 134 -1.39 13.77 -14.09
CA GLN A 134 -0.02 13.29 -13.90
C GLN A 134 0.06 12.31 -12.71
N HIS A 135 -0.74 12.49 -11.66
CA HIS A 135 -0.80 11.57 -10.51
C HIS A 135 -1.23 10.15 -10.91
N LEU A 136 -1.97 9.98 -12.01
CA LEU A 136 -2.32 8.66 -12.56
C LEU A 136 -1.09 7.91 -13.11
N HIS A 137 -0.03 8.64 -13.47
CA HIS A 137 1.23 8.11 -13.99
C HIS A 137 2.37 8.14 -12.95
N THR A 138 2.06 8.59 -11.74
CA THR A 138 3.02 8.68 -10.64
C THR A 138 2.86 7.49 -9.71
N ASN A 139 3.98 6.87 -9.34
CA ASN A 139 3.98 5.71 -8.46
C ASN A 139 4.04 6.16 -7.00
N PHE A 140 2.87 6.25 -6.36
CA PHE A 140 2.75 6.44 -4.93
C PHE A 140 2.85 5.10 -4.22
N THR A 141 3.78 4.97 -3.28
CA THR A 141 4.06 3.72 -2.56
C THR A 141 3.96 3.95 -1.06
N CYS A 142 3.10 3.20 -0.39
CA CYS A 142 3.11 3.05 1.06
C CYS A 142 4.13 1.98 1.44
N VAL A 143 5.04 2.32 2.33
CA VAL A 143 6.03 1.41 2.89
C VAL A 143 5.73 1.19 4.36
N VAL A 144 5.60 -0.08 4.75
CA VAL A 144 5.41 -0.50 6.15
C VAL A 144 6.66 -1.21 6.61
N LEU A 145 7.38 -0.60 7.55
CA LEU A 145 8.64 -1.10 8.06
C LEU A 145 8.52 -1.47 9.53
N SER A 146 8.81 -2.72 9.88
CA SER A 146 8.92 -3.15 11.28
C SER A 146 10.15 -4.04 11.49
N PRO A 147 10.57 -4.30 12.74
CA PRO A 147 11.63 -5.26 13.05
C PRO A 147 11.37 -6.68 12.53
N LEU A 148 10.11 -7.02 12.25
CA LEU A 148 9.70 -8.33 11.75
C LEU A 148 9.74 -8.42 10.21
N GLY A 149 9.89 -7.28 9.52
CA GLY A 149 10.01 -7.23 8.07
C GLY A 149 9.43 -5.95 7.46
N VAL A 150 9.30 -5.96 6.14
CA VAL A 150 8.78 -4.84 5.36
C VAL A 150 7.69 -5.32 4.41
N ASP A 151 6.63 -4.52 4.25
CA ASP A 151 5.64 -4.66 3.17
C ASP A 151 5.53 -3.34 2.41
N THR A 152 5.25 -3.42 1.12
CA THR A 152 5.12 -2.25 0.25
C THR A 152 3.86 -2.37 -0.61
N ARG A 153 3.10 -1.28 -0.67
CA ARG A 153 1.85 -1.21 -1.44
C ARG A 153 1.86 0.03 -2.32
N GLU A 154 1.83 -0.23 -3.63
CA GLU A 154 1.69 0.82 -4.63
C GLU A 154 0.20 1.15 -4.83
N VAL A 155 -0.09 2.43 -4.97
CA VAL A 155 -1.44 2.90 -5.33
C VAL A 155 -1.73 2.50 -6.76
N ARG A 156 -2.85 1.81 -6.95
CA ARG A 156 -3.34 1.43 -8.27
C ARG A 156 -4.49 2.33 -8.67
N TRP A 157 -4.19 3.25 -9.57
CA TRP A 157 -5.19 4.03 -10.27
C TRP A 157 -5.72 3.21 -11.45
N PRO A 158 -7.05 3.15 -11.65
CA PRO A 158 -7.63 2.53 -12.82
C PRO A 158 -7.40 3.47 -14.01
N PHE A 159 -6.78 2.96 -15.07
CA PHE A 159 -6.71 3.71 -16.32
C PHE A 159 -8.14 3.96 -16.83
N PRO A 160 -8.48 5.19 -17.26
CA PRO A 160 -9.71 5.39 -18.00
C PRO A 160 -9.67 4.48 -19.23
N ALA A 161 -10.61 3.54 -19.34
CA ALA A 161 -10.79 2.81 -20.57
C ALA A 161 -11.13 3.84 -21.64
N LEU A 162 -10.27 4.00 -22.65
CA LEU A 162 -10.58 4.82 -23.82
C LEU A 162 -11.91 4.32 -24.37
N ALA A 163 -12.95 5.15 -24.28
CA ALA A 163 -14.23 4.83 -24.88
C ALA A 163 -14.00 4.63 -26.39
N PRO A 164 -14.56 3.58 -27.02
CA PRO A 164 -14.47 3.44 -28.47
C PRO A 164 -15.11 4.66 -29.10
N VAL A 165 -14.32 5.40 -29.88
CA VAL A 165 -14.82 6.52 -30.68
C VAL A 165 -15.81 5.97 -31.68
N THR A 166 -17.11 6.16 -31.44
CA THR A 166 -18.14 5.91 -32.44
C THR A 166 -17.99 6.99 -33.51
N GLY A 167 -17.17 6.68 -34.52
CA GLY A 167 -17.05 7.45 -35.74
C GLY A 167 -18.43 7.53 -36.39
N LYS A 168 -19.08 8.69 -36.25
CA LYS A 168 -20.32 9.00 -36.95
C LYS A 168 -19.93 9.26 -38.40
N SER A 169 -19.93 8.20 -39.22
CA SER A 169 -19.80 8.33 -40.67
C SER A 169 -20.98 9.14 -41.18
N ALA A 170 -20.73 10.40 -41.52
CA ALA A 170 -21.62 11.20 -42.33
C ALA A 170 -21.76 10.51 -43.70
N GLY A 171 -22.93 9.95 -43.96
CA GLY A 171 -23.34 9.48 -45.29
C GLY A 171 -24.36 10.46 -45.85
N LEU A 172 -23.90 11.28 -46.79
CA LEU A 172 -24.74 11.96 -47.79
C LEU A 172 -25.29 10.90 -48.76
N GLY A 173 -26.57 10.99 -49.11
CA GLY A 173 -27.21 10.15 -50.13
C GLY A 173 -28.71 10.22 -50.06
#